data_AF-A0A970WGX4-F1
#
_entry.id   AF-A0A970WGX4-F1
#
_cell.length_a   1.000
_cell.length_b   1.000
_cell.length_c   1.000
_cell.angle_alpha   90.00
_cell.angle_beta   90.00
_cell.angle_gamma   90.00
#
_symmetry.space_group_name_H-M   'P 1'
#
loop_
_entity.id
_entity.type
_entity.pdbx_description
1 polymer ?
#
loop_
_entity_poly.entity_id
_entity_poly.type
_entity_poly.pdbx_seq_one_letter_code
_entity_poly.pdbx_strand_id
1 'polypeptide(L)'
;MNRSRIHIAAWCFLLAAVPAVFAGCGKSESPSPTGREGKMVCVDTATKEAIVMPVADTFPAPNPRTGKRTMMPAMYCLKCARWHPVPPPDQINRTPKATTCPKTGTPLTLDGPWPEEESTASARAGR
;
A
#
# COMPACT_ATOMS: atom_id res chain seq x y z
N MET A 1 -66.94 27.41 36.98
CA MET A 1 -66.22 28.08 38.08
C MET A 1 -65.81 27.04 39.10
N ASN A 2 -64.52 26.71 39.17
CA ASN A 2 -63.92 26.04 40.33
C ASN A 2 -62.47 26.49 40.47
N ARG A 3 -62.10 26.74 41.72
CA ARG A 3 -60.98 27.53 42.24
C ARG A 3 -59.63 26.80 42.08
N SER A 4 -58.61 27.49 41.60
CA SER A 4 -57.46 28.00 42.37
C SER A 4 -56.64 26.93 43.11
N ARG A 5 -55.37 26.79 42.75
CA ARG A 5 -54.21 27.31 43.51
C ARG A 5 -52.91 26.69 43.01
N ILE A 6 -52.03 27.59 42.59
CA ILE A 6 -50.62 27.37 42.30
C ILE A 6 -49.93 26.97 43.61
N HIS A 7 -49.20 25.85 43.59
CA HIS A 7 -48.14 25.57 44.56
C HIS A 7 -46.82 25.44 43.81
N ILE A 8 -45.98 26.43 44.09
CA ILE A 8 -44.57 26.55 43.78
C ILE A 8 -43.79 25.49 44.57
N ALA A 9 -42.68 25.03 43.98
CA ALA A 9 -41.55 24.34 44.60
C ALA A 9 -41.74 22.89 45.09
N ALA A 10 -41.24 21.95 44.30
CA ALA A 10 -40.29 20.95 44.80
C ALA A 10 -39.53 20.36 43.61
N TRP A 11 -38.40 20.98 43.29
CA TRP A 11 -37.27 20.30 42.67
C TRP A 11 -36.99 18.99 43.39
N CYS A 12 -36.87 17.89 42.66
CA CYS A 12 -35.87 16.84 42.89
C CYS A 12 -36.06 15.68 41.90
N PHE A 13 -34.99 15.36 41.16
CA PHE A 13 -34.76 14.09 40.45
C PHE A 13 -35.73 13.79 39.29
N LEU A 14 -35.33 13.75 38.01
CA LEU A 14 -34.20 13.01 37.45
C LEU A 14 -33.78 13.64 36.12
N LEU A 15 -32.61 14.27 36.12
CA LEU A 15 -31.75 14.40 34.95
C LEU A 15 -31.21 13.01 34.60
N ALA A 16 -31.90 12.26 33.74
CA ALA A 16 -31.30 11.13 33.04
C ALA A 16 -30.74 11.65 31.71
N ALA A 17 -29.56 12.25 31.79
CA ALA A 17 -28.71 12.54 30.65
C ALA A 17 -28.32 11.21 29.99
N VAL A 18 -28.80 10.97 28.77
CA VAL A 18 -28.27 9.95 27.88
C VAL A 18 -27.33 10.67 26.89
N PRO A 19 -26.02 10.74 27.15
CA PRO A 19 -25.09 11.05 26.07
C PRO A 19 -25.04 9.81 25.19
N ALA A 20 -25.73 9.85 24.05
CA ALA A 20 -25.45 8.93 22.94
C ALA A 20 -24.02 9.23 22.47
N VAL A 21 -23.06 8.52 23.07
CA VAL A 21 -21.68 8.45 22.60
C VAL A 21 -21.75 7.76 21.25
N PHE A 22 -21.95 8.55 20.19
CA PHE A 22 -21.51 8.18 18.86
C PHE A 22 -19.98 8.15 18.91
N ALA A 23 -19.44 7.06 19.48
CA ALA A 23 -18.12 6.58 19.17
C ALA A 23 -18.16 6.11 17.72
N GLY A 24 -18.21 7.08 16.80
CA GLY A 24 -17.64 6.91 15.50
C GLY A 24 -16.17 6.63 15.76
N CYS A 25 -15.80 5.35 15.79
CA CYS A 25 -14.49 4.93 15.36
C CYS A 25 -14.38 5.38 13.90
N GLY A 26 -14.05 6.66 13.71
CA GLY A 26 -13.39 7.16 12.53
C GLY A 26 -12.16 6.27 12.42
N LYS A 27 -12.29 5.26 11.56
CA LYS A 27 -11.21 4.39 11.17
C LYS A 27 -10.22 5.33 10.52
N SER A 28 -9.26 5.80 11.31
CA SER A 28 -8.15 6.59 10.84
C SER A 28 -7.59 5.81 9.66
N GLU A 29 -7.81 6.33 8.45
CA GLU A 29 -7.05 5.96 7.27
C GLU A 29 -5.61 6.06 7.73
N SER A 30 -5.00 4.90 8.00
CA SER A 30 -3.65 4.84 8.52
C SER A 30 -2.81 5.42 7.39
N PRO A 31 -2.18 6.61 7.53
CA PRO A 31 -1.30 7.08 6.49
C PRO A 31 -0.27 5.98 6.32
N SER A 32 -0.19 5.38 5.13
CA SER A 32 0.79 4.33 4.90
C SER A 32 2.13 4.98 5.24
N PRO A 33 2.91 4.46 6.22
CA PRO A 33 4.01 5.18 6.84
C PRO A 33 5.25 5.32 5.94
N THR A 34 5.04 5.36 4.63
CA THR A 34 6.04 5.16 3.62
C THR A 34 5.50 5.84 2.37
N GLY A 35 6.25 6.78 1.78
CA GLY A 35 5.91 7.51 0.53
C GLY A 35 5.86 6.64 -0.73
N ARG A 36 5.27 5.45 -0.58
CA ARG A 36 5.06 4.38 -1.56
C ARG A 36 3.64 4.39 -2.15
N GLU A 37 2.74 5.18 -1.57
CA GLU A 37 1.38 5.33 -2.07
C GLU A 37 1.37 5.71 -3.56
N GLY A 38 0.55 5.01 -4.33
CA GLY A 38 0.41 5.24 -5.78
C GLY A 38 1.63 4.88 -6.63
N LYS A 39 2.66 4.23 -6.07
CA LYS A 39 3.87 3.82 -6.79
C LYS A 39 4.08 2.31 -6.71
N MET A 40 4.81 1.79 -7.67
CA MET A 40 5.25 0.40 -7.69
C MET A 40 6.64 0.26 -8.34
N VAL A 41 7.33 -0.84 -8.03
CA VAL A 41 8.54 -1.22 -8.75
C VAL A 41 8.15 -2.02 -9.99
N CYS A 42 8.66 -1.59 -11.13
CA CYS A 42 8.61 -2.33 -12.38
C CYS A 42 10.02 -2.65 -12.85
N VAL A 43 10.19 -3.78 -13.53
CA VAL A 43 11.44 -4.15 -14.19
C VAL A 43 11.25 -4.07 -15.68
N ASP A 44 12.18 -3.39 -16.37
CA ASP A 44 12.25 -3.43 -17.82
C ASP A 44 12.70 -4.82 -18.28
N THR A 45 11.85 -5.49 -19.05
CA THR A 45 12.18 -6.82 -19.59
C THR A 45 13.33 -6.80 -20.59
N ALA A 46 13.63 -5.65 -21.22
CA ALA A 46 14.74 -5.51 -22.15
C ALA A 46 16.08 -5.34 -21.43
N THR A 47 16.18 -4.40 -20.48
CA THR A 47 17.45 -4.06 -19.80
C THR A 47 17.64 -4.75 -18.45
N LYS A 48 16.58 -5.33 -17.89
CA LYS A 48 16.50 -5.88 -16.52
C LYS A 48 16.70 -4.83 -15.41
N GLU A 49 16.55 -3.56 -15.74
CA GLU A 49 16.62 -2.47 -14.76
C GLU A 49 15.29 -2.32 -14.01
N ALA A 50 15.36 -2.15 -12.70
CA ALA A 50 14.22 -1.88 -11.84
C ALA A 50 14.01 -0.37 -11.68
N ILE A 51 12.78 0.10 -11.85
CA ILE A 51 12.41 1.52 -11.81
C ILE A 51 11.12 1.67 -11.01
N VAL A 52 11.06 2.72 -10.19
CA VAL A 52 9.82 3.13 -9.52
C VAL A 52 8.99 3.97 -10.47
N MET A 53 7.73 3.60 -10.63
CA MET A 53 6.78 4.34 -11.46
C MET A 53 5.40 4.39 -10.81
N PRO A 54 4.49 5.29 -11.25
CA PRO A 54 3.10 5.23 -10.84
C PRO A 54 2.50 3.85 -11.09
N VAL A 55 1.56 3.43 -10.25
CA VAL A 55 0.83 2.16 -10.47
C VAL A 55 0.20 2.17 -11.85
N ALA A 56 0.55 1.18 -12.68
CA ALA A 56 0.00 1.02 -14.01
C ALA A 56 -1.20 0.06 -13.98
N ASP A 57 -2.18 0.34 -14.82
CA ASP A 57 -3.38 -0.48 -15.02
C ASP A 57 -3.19 -1.57 -16.09
N THR A 58 -2.26 -1.33 -17.03
CA THR A 58 -1.99 -2.20 -18.17
C THR A 58 -0.53 -2.60 -18.24
N PHE A 59 -0.27 -3.90 -18.41
CA PHE A 59 1.07 -4.45 -18.59
C PHE A 59 1.20 -5.23 -19.91
N PRO A 60 2.34 -5.16 -20.61
CA PRO A 60 3.51 -4.34 -20.28
C PRO A 60 3.24 -2.83 -20.35
N ALA A 61 3.75 -2.10 -19.36
CA ALA A 61 3.62 -0.64 -19.28
C ALA A 61 4.73 0.05 -20.10
N PRO A 62 4.53 1.30 -20.55
CA PRO A 62 5.57 2.07 -21.24
C PRO A 62 6.78 2.32 -20.33
N ASN A 63 7.98 2.04 -20.84
CA ASN A 63 9.22 2.44 -20.19
C ASN A 63 9.36 3.97 -20.29
N PRO A 64 9.52 4.70 -19.17
CA PRO A 64 9.55 6.16 -19.17
C PRO A 64 10.73 6.75 -19.94
N ARG A 65 11.81 6.00 -20.16
CA ARG A 65 13.00 6.45 -20.91
C ARG A 65 12.88 6.21 -22.41
N THR A 66 12.21 5.15 -22.83
CA THR A 66 12.21 4.70 -24.24
C THR A 66 10.85 4.74 -24.91
N GLY A 67 9.76 4.88 -24.15
CA GLY A 67 8.38 4.82 -24.64
C GLY A 67 7.90 3.42 -25.04
N LYS A 68 8.79 2.41 -25.09
CA LYS A 68 8.43 1.04 -25.47
C LYS A 68 7.68 0.35 -24.33
N ARG A 69 6.70 -0.49 -24.65
CA ARG A 69 5.93 -1.27 -23.66
C ARG A 69 6.72 -2.49 -23.20
N THR A 70 7.65 -2.30 -22.27
CA THR A 70 8.54 -3.36 -21.77
C THR A 70 8.57 -3.47 -20.25
N MET A 71 7.92 -2.56 -19.53
CA MET A 71 7.90 -2.58 -18.07
C MET A 71 6.91 -3.61 -17.57
N MET A 72 7.38 -4.52 -16.73
CA MET A 72 6.57 -5.52 -16.03
C MET A 72 6.58 -5.23 -14.53
N PRO A 73 5.51 -5.57 -13.79
CA PRO A 73 5.53 -5.44 -12.35
C PRO A 73 6.65 -6.31 -11.77
N ALA A 74 7.19 -5.93 -10.62
CA ALA A 74 8.29 -6.66 -10.02
C ALA A 74 8.04 -7.01 -8.55
N MET A 75 8.64 -8.11 -8.13
CA MET A 75 8.73 -8.50 -6.72
C MET A 75 10.20 -8.77 -6.36
N TYR A 76 10.56 -8.48 -5.11
CA TYR A 76 11.92 -8.55 -4.61
C TYR A 76 12.26 -9.95 -4.10
N CYS A 77 13.44 -10.44 -4.46
CA CYS A 77 13.99 -11.65 -3.85
C CYS A 77 14.99 -11.26 -2.76
N LEU A 78 14.69 -11.63 -1.51
CA LEU A 78 15.57 -11.39 -0.36
C LEU A 78 16.92 -12.09 -0.47
N LYS A 79 16.98 -13.28 -1.10
CA LYS A 79 18.24 -14.03 -1.28
C LYS A 79 19.11 -13.47 -2.40
N CYS A 80 18.50 -13.05 -3.50
CA CYS A 80 19.24 -12.44 -4.61
C CYS A 80 19.60 -10.99 -4.34
N ALA A 81 18.94 -10.39 -3.34
CA ALA A 81 18.89 -8.95 -3.12
C ALA A 81 18.58 -8.19 -4.43
N ARG A 82 17.50 -8.59 -5.13
CA ARG A 82 17.15 -8.03 -6.44
C ARG A 82 15.67 -8.13 -6.76
N TRP A 83 15.16 -7.13 -7.48
CA TRP A 83 13.83 -7.12 -8.09
C TRP A 83 13.76 -8.03 -9.32
N HIS A 84 12.72 -8.86 -9.38
CA HIS A 84 12.44 -9.77 -10.49
C HIS A 84 11.09 -9.44 -11.13
N PRO A 85 11.00 -9.46 -12.47
CA PRO A 85 9.73 -9.26 -13.15
C PRO A 85 8.79 -10.43 -12.83
N VAL A 86 7.53 -10.10 -12.57
CA VAL A 86 6.45 -11.06 -12.37
C VAL A 86 5.34 -10.82 -13.39
N PRO A 87 4.44 -11.80 -13.62
CA PRO A 87 3.26 -11.57 -14.44
C PRO A 87 2.38 -10.44 -13.87
N PRO A 88 1.51 -9.86 -14.72
CA PRO A 88 0.52 -8.87 -14.29
C PRO A 88 -0.37 -9.39 -13.14
N PRO A 89 -0.91 -8.52 -12.27
CA PRO A 89 -1.69 -8.95 -11.09
C PRO A 89 -2.88 -9.85 -11.42
N ASP A 90 -3.53 -9.67 -12.57
CA ASP A 90 -4.64 -10.50 -13.05
C ASP A 90 -4.19 -11.92 -13.46
N GLN A 91 -2.91 -12.09 -13.78
CA GLN A 91 -2.31 -13.36 -14.22
C GLN A 91 -1.49 -14.06 -13.15
N ILE A 92 -1.11 -13.36 -12.07
CA ILE A 92 -0.19 -13.88 -11.06
C ILE A 92 -0.75 -15.14 -10.38
N ASN A 93 -2.07 -15.18 -10.13
CA ASN A 93 -2.75 -16.31 -9.49
C ASN A 93 -3.00 -17.49 -10.46
N ARG A 94 -2.84 -17.27 -11.77
CA ARG A 94 -3.05 -18.28 -12.83
C ARG A 94 -1.74 -18.90 -13.30
N THR A 95 -0.62 -18.30 -12.92
CA THR A 95 0.71 -18.71 -13.38
C THR A 95 1.43 -19.40 -12.23
N PRO A 96 1.66 -20.72 -12.30
CA PRO A 96 2.38 -21.44 -11.27
C PRO A 96 3.77 -20.82 -11.03
N LYS A 97 4.18 -20.70 -9.77
CA LYS A 97 5.48 -20.16 -9.36
C LYS A 97 5.72 -18.68 -9.76
N ALA A 98 4.67 -17.93 -10.13
CA ALA A 98 4.80 -16.52 -10.51
C ALA A 98 5.40 -15.63 -9.41
N THR A 99 5.16 -15.96 -8.14
CA THR A 99 5.70 -15.27 -6.96
C THR A 99 6.95 -15.94 -6.40
N THR A 100 7.60 -16.81 -7.17
CA THR A 100 8.80 -17.54 -6.76
C THR A 100 10.00 -17.07 -7.56
N CYS A 101 11.13 -16.84 -6.89
CA CYS A 101 12.36 -16.43 -7.55
C CYS A 101 12.83 -17.53 -8.52
N PRO A 102 13.08 -17.21 -9.81
CA PRO A 102 13.52 -18.20 -10.78
C PRO A 102 14.94 -18.73 -10.53
N LYS A 103 15.74 -18.02 -9.71
CA LYS A 103 17.12 -18.43 -9.38
C LYS A 103 17.21 -19.27 -8.12
N THR A 104 16.53 -18.86 -7.05
CA THR A 104 16.69 -19.46 -5.72
C THR A 104 15.52 -20.33 -5.30
N GLY A 105 14.40 -20.29 -6.03
CA GLY A 105 13.17 -20.99 -5.67
C GLY A 105 12.47 -20.43 -4.43
N THR A 106 12.91 -19.29 -3.89
CA THR A 106 12.30 -18.68 -2.69
C THR A 106 11.12 -17.78 -3.05
N PRO A 107 10.12 -17.64 -2.16
CA PRO A 107 9.07 -16.65 -2.34
C PRO A 107 9.64 -15.23 -2.51
N LEU A 108 9.04 -14.47 -3.43
CA LEU A 108 9.31 -13.06 -3.64
C LEU A 108 8.41 -12.21 -2.72
N THR A 109 8.85 -10.99 -2.41
CA THR A 109 8.11 -10.03 -1.57
C THR A 109 7.87 -8.70 -2.28
N LEU A 110 6.83 -7.96 -1.89
CA LEU A 110 6.62 -6.57 -2.31
C LEU A 110 7.44 -5.58 -1.47
N ASP A 111 7.96 -6.01 -0.33
CA ASP A 111 8.61 -5.14 0.67
C ASP A 111 10.13 -4.98 0.45
N GLY A 112 10.58 -5.04 -0.81
CA GLY A 112 11.99 -4.78 -1.15
C GLY A 112 12.38 -3.30 -0.98
N PRO A 113 13.69 -2.99 -0.95
CA PRO A 113 14.19 -1.60 -0.96
C PRO A 113 13.85 -0.91 -2.29
N TRP A 114 13.73 0.41 -2.29
CA TRP A 114 13.56 1.11 -3.56
C TRP A 114 14.82 1.00 -4.44
N PRO A 115 14.71 0.80 -5.76
CA PRO A 115 15.87 0.71 -6.65
C PRO A 115 16.84 1.89 -6.56
N GLU A 116 16.35 3.13 -6.36
CA GLU A 116 17.21 4.29 -6.12
C GLU A 116 18.05 4.18 -4.83
N GLU A 117 17.51 3.56 -3.78
CA GLU A 117 18.21 3.33 -2.52
C GLU A 117 19.30 2.26 -2.70
N GLU A 118 19.02 1.20 -3.48
CA GLU A 118 19.99 0.15 -3.78
C GLU A 118 21.19 0.68 -4.57
N SER A 119 20.95 1.56 -5.56
CA SER A 119 22.01 2.20 -6.33
C SER A 119 22.95 3.05 -5.46
N THR A 120 22.40 3.70 -4.43
CA THR A 120 23.16 4.55 -3.51
C THR A 120 23.86 3.72 -2.43
N ALA A 121 23.24 2.64 -1.95
CA ALA A 121 23.83 1.71 -0.98
C ALA A 121 24.97 0.89 -1.59
N SER A 122 24.82 0.43 -2.84
CA SER A 122 25.87 -0.26 -3.58
C SER A 122 27.09 0.65 -3.84
N ALA A 123 26.86 1.95 -4.09
CA ALA A 123 27.92 2.94 -4.20
C ALA A 123 28.62 3.28 -2.87
N ARG A 124 28.00 2.99 -1.72
CA ARG A 124 28.58 3.21 -0.38
C ARG A 124 29.30 1.98 0.18
N ALA A 125 28.86 0.78 -0.15
CA ALA A 125 29.48 -0.47 0.32
C ALA A 125 30.77 -0.85 -0.43
N GLY A 126 31.07 -0.18 -1.55
CA GLY A 126 32.30 -0.37 -2.32
C GLY A 126 33.43 0.62 -2.00
N ARG A 127 33.39 1.28 -0.84
CA ARG A 127 34.43 2.23 -0.38
C ARG A 127 35.08 1.76 0.90
#